data_AF-A0AB36ZJI5-F1
#
_entry.id   AF-A0AB36ZJI5-F1
#
_cell.length_a   1.000
_cell.length_b   1.000
_cell.length_c   1.000
_cell.angle_alpha   90.00
_cell.angle_beta   90.00
_cell.angle_gamma   90.00
#
_symmetry.space_group_name_H-M   'P 1'
#
loop_
_entity.id
_entity.type
_entity.pdbx_description
1 polymer ?
#
loop_
_entity_poly.entity_id
_entity_poly.type
_entity_poly.pdbx_seq_one_letter_code
_entity_poly.pdbx_strand_id
1 'polypeptide(L)'
;MIVGTRSRSGAAALCVVLLLAGCAAADGSGGAETPASAPAPPALASAPPLTPPPVPAPDPAAAAPARTVGVEPARLSVPAMGLDEPLIALGIQSDGAMEVPVDYDDVGWFSGGGRPGGSGRTVIAAHVDSRSGPAVFFRLGELAPGDEIAVSGVDGSDHRYRVTAVESHAKAAFPTARVFGATLEEELILVTCGGEYDAAIGRYRDNLVVFASPL
;
A
#
# COMPACT_ATOMS: atom_id res chain seq x y z
N MET A 1 -58.65 4.97 -15.77
CA MET A 1 -58.89 6.38 -16.14
C MET A 1 -57.97 7.19 -15.24
N ILE A 2 -56.91 7.87 -15.66
CA ILE A 2 -56.69 8.91 -16.69
C ILE A 2 -55.18 8.83 -17.02
N VAL A 3 -54.72 8.42 -18.22
CA VAL A 3 -54.33 9.22 -19.41
C VAL A 3 -53.50 10.50 -19.17
N GLY A 4 -52.26 10.50 -19.70
CA GLY A 4 -51.58 11.65 -20.32
C GLY A 4 -50.57 12.42 -19.46
N THR A 5 -49.45 12.97 -19.94
CA THR A 5 -48.85 13.06 -21.28
C THR A 5 -47.42 13.62 -21.17
N ARG A 6 -46.50 13.03 -21.93
CA ARG A 6 -45.29 13.53 -22.64
C ARG A 6 -44.66 14.92 -22.35
N SER A 7 -43.32 14.86 -22.18
CA SER A 7 -42.25 15.57 -22.93
C SER A 7 -41.91 17.04 -22.58
N ARG A 8 -40.62 17.33 -22.32
CA ARG A 8 -39.68 17.90 -23.31
C ARG A 8 -38.28 18.19 -22.76
N SER A 9 -37.33 18.01 -23.66
CA SER A 9 -35.88 18.24 -23.58
C SER A 9 -35.48 19.66 -23.19
N GLY A 10 -34.31 19.79 -22.57
CA GLY A 10 -33.60 21.06 -22.42
C GLY A 10 -32.11 20.82 -22.14
N ALA A 11 -31.30 20.79 -23.21
CA ALA A 11 -29.85 20.85 -23.13
C ALA A 11 -29.41 22.29 -23.47
N ALA A 12 -28.60 22.90 -22.61
CA ALA A 12 -27.85 24.13 -22.87
C ALA A 12 -26.52 23.98 -22.10
N ALA A 13 -25.38 23.74 -22.75
CA ALA A 13 -24.54 24.68 -23.49
C ALA A 13 -23.85 25.72 -22.59
N LEU A 14 -22.57 25.47 -22.26
CA LEU A 14 -21.61 26.53 -21.95
C LEU A 14 -20.17 26.00 -22.19
N CYS A 15 -19.56 26.35 -23.32
CA CYS A 15 -18.11 26.27 -23.52
C CYS A 15 -17.64 27.60 -24.11
N VAL A 16 -16.77 28.27 -23.37
CA VAL A 16 -16.12 29.53 -23.71
C VAL A 16 -14.86 29.26 -24.52
N VAL A 17 -14.67 30.10 -25.53
CA VAL A 17 -13.58 30.14 -26.53
C VAL A 17 -12.29 30.70 -25.92
N LEU A 18 -11.12 30.26 -26.39
CA LEU A 18 -9.95 31.14 -26.55
C LEU A 18 -9.06 30.70 -27.73
N LEU A 19 -8.92 31.64 -28.67
CA LEU A 19 -8.13 31.60 -29.90
C LEU A 19 -6.66 31.89 -29.61
N LEU A 20 -5.75 31.19 -30.31
CA LEU A 20 -4.48 31.77 -30.74
C LEU A 20 -4.17 31.28 -32.16
N ALA A 21 -4.16 32.24 -33.09
CA ALA A 21 -3.73 32.09 -34.47
C ALA A 21 -2.24 32.40 -34.59
N GLY A 22 -1.55 31.69 -35.50
CA GLY A 22 -0.19 31.99 -35.91
C GLY A 22 0.12 31.25 -37.22
N CYS A 23 -0.11 31.91 -38.35
CA CYS A 23 0.25 31.46 -39.68
C CYS A 23 1.67 31.94 -40.03
N ALA A 24 2.46 31.10 -40.70
CA ALA A 24 3.28 31.54 -41.83
C ALA A 24 3.60 30.34 -42.73
N ALA A 25 3.27 30.50 -44.00
CA ALA A 25 3.41 29.54 -45.08
C ALA A 25 4.79 29.63 -45.75
N ALA A 26 5.22 28.53 -46.38
CA ALA A 26 6.02 28.60 -47.60
C ALA A 26 5.84 27.31 -48.42
N ASP A 27 5.32 27.48 -49.62
CA ASP A 27 5.21 26.52 -50.72
C ASP A 27 6.57 25.97 -51.16
N GLY A 28 6.57 24.74 -51.70
CA GLY A 28 7.76 24.16 -52.33
C GLY A 28 7.51 22.79 -52.95
N SER A 29 6.91 22.79 -54.14
CA SER A 29 6.77 21.66 -55.05
C SER A 29 8.15 21.18 -55.56
N GLY A 30 8.37 19.86 -55.70
CA GLY A 30 9.57 19.37 -56.39
C GLY A 30 9.82 17.86 -56.31
N GLY A 31 9.51 17.16 -57.40
CA GLY A 31 10.38 16.17 -58.04
C GLY A 31 10.79 14.91 -57.26
N ALA A 32 10.15 13.79 -57.60
CA ALA A 32 10.76 12.48 -57.45
C ALA A 32 11.85 12.30 -58.54
N GLU A 33 13.11 12.19 -58.14
CA GLU A 33 14.19 11.68 -59.00
C GLU A 33 15.06 10.66 -58.26
N THR A 34 15.30 9.57 -58.95
CA THR A 34 16.08 8.38 -58.63
C THR A 34 17.56 8.71 -58.33
N PRO A 35 18.23 8.01 -57.39
CA PRO A 35 19.60 8.33 -57.01
C PRO A 35 20.62 7.91 -58.09
N ALA A 36 21.50 8.85 -58.44
CA ALA A 36 22.72 8.60 -59.20
C ALA A 36 23.91 8.39 -58.26
N SER A 37 24.76 7.43 -58.63
CA SER A 37 25.94 6.91 -57.93
C SER A 37 26.98 7.98 -57.57
N ALA A 38 27.52 7.93 -56.35
CA ALA A 38 28.67 8.72 -55.90
C ALA A 38 29.79 7.80 -55.35
N PRO A 39 31.07 8.13 -55.57
CA PRO A 39 32.20 7.24 -55.34
C PRO A 39 32.63 7.17 -53.86
N ALA A 40 33.22 6.03 -53.47
CA ALA A 40 33.67 5.76 -52.10
C ALA A 40 34.81 6.69 -51.63
N PRO A 41 34.80 7.12 -50.35
CA PRO A 41 35.91 7.88 -49.76
C PRO A 41 37.12 6.98 -49.44
N PRO A 42 38.35 7.53 -49.40
CA PRO A 42 39.56 6.77 -49.07
C PRO A 42 39.58 6.37 -47.59
N ALA A 43 40.11 5.17 -47.32
CA ALA A 43 40.22 4.59 -45.99
C ALA A 43 41.16 5.41 -45.09
N LEU A 44 40.62 5.94 -43.98
CA LEU A 44 41.40 6.52 -42.88
C LEU A 44 41.98 5.38 -42.03
N ALA A 45 43.28 5.46 -41.75
CA ALA A 45 44.00 4.50 -40.91
C ALA A 45 43.41 4.44 -39.49
N SER A 46 43.22 3.22 -38.96
CA SER A 46 42.73 3.00 -37.59
C SER A 46 43.78 3.40 -36.56
N ALA A 47 43.39 4.23 -35.60
CA ALA A 47 44.16 4.49 -34.39
C ALA A 47 44.20 3.22 -33.49
N PRO A 48 45.28 2.99 -32.72
CA PRO A 48 45.35 1.86 -31.80
C PRO A 48 44.32 2.03 -30.65
N PRO A 49 43.73 0.92 -30.15
CA PRO A 49 42.74 0.99 -29.08
C PRO A 49 43.41 1.43 -27.77
N LEU A 50 42.91 2.51 -27.18
CA LEU A 50 43.24 2.90 -25.80
C LEU A 50 42.50 1.94 -24.86
N THR A 51 43.25 1.19 -24.05
CA THR A 51 42.68 0.32 -23.02
C THR A 51 42.18 1.20 -21.86
N PRO A 52 40.90 1.12 -21.46
CA PRO A 52 40.42 1.86 -20.29
C PRO A 52 41.10 1.35 -19.01
N PRO A 53 41.32 2.22 -18.00
CA PRO A 53 41.85 1.78 -16.72
C PRO A 53 40.93 0.75 -16.06
N PRO A 54 41.47 -0.18 -15.26
CA PRO A 54 40.68 -1.17 -14.56
C PRO A 54 39.70 -0.47 -13.60
N VAL A 55 38.42 -0.78 -13.73
CA VAL A 55 37.39 -0.34 -12.79
C VAL A 55 37.63 -1.07 -11.47
N PRO A 56 37.75 -0.37 -10.33
CA PRO A 56 37.91 -1.03 -9.03
C PRO A 56 36.69 -1.92 -8.76
N ALA A 57 36.94 -3.15 -8.31
CA ALA A 57 35.90 -4.10 -7.96
C ALA A 57 35.03 -3.52 -6.82
N PRO A 58 33.70 -3.77 -6.83
CA PRO A 58 32.83 -3.31 -5.76
C PRO A 58 33.28 -3.91 -4.42
N ASP A 59 33.38 -3.04 -3.41
CA ASP A 59 33.74 -3.41 -2.04
C ASP A 59 32.66 -4.33 -1.45
N PRO A 60 32.98 -5.56 -1.02
CA PRO A 60 32.00 -6.47 -0.41
C PRO A 60 31.39 -5.90 0.89
N ALA A 61 31.97 -4.86 1.48
CA ALA A 61 31.43 -4.18 2.66
C ALA A 61 30.24 -3.24 2.37
N ALA A 62 29.89 -2.97 1.10
CA ALA A 62 28.81 -2.06 0.71
C ALA A 62 27.50 -2.78 0.32
N ALA A 63 27.32 -4.06 0.68
CA ALA A 63 26.07 -4.75 0.43
C ALA A 63 24.94 -4.15 1.28
N ALA A 64 23.90 -3.62 0.64
CA ALA A 64 22.69 -3.20 1.33
C ALA A 64 22.11 -4.39 2.12
N PRO A 65 21.59 -4.17 3.35
CA PRO A 65 21.00 -5.24 4.14
C PRO A 65 19.89 -5.94 3.34
N ALA A 66 19.97 -7.26 3.26
CA ALA A 66 19.03 -8.08 2.51
C ALA A 66 17.69 -8.17 3.26
N ARG A 67 16.59 -8.10 2.52
CA ARG A 67 15.26 -8.38 3.07
C ARG A 67 15.11 -9.89 3.29
N THR A 68 14.66 -10.28 4.47
CA THR A 68 14.25 -11.66 4.75
C THR A 68 12.77 -11.84 4.42
N VAL A 69 12.43 -12.98 3.84
CA VAL A 69 11.04 -13.33 3.51
C VAL A 69 10.48 -14.13 4.69
N GLY A 70 9.42 -13.61 5.29
CA GLY A 70 8.68 -14.29 6.35
C GLY A 70 7.62 -15.26 5.80
N VAL A 71 6.82 -15.81 6.70
CA VAL A 71 5.78 -16.81 6.41
C VAL A 71 4.39 -16.18 6.26
N GLU A 72 3.52 -16.78 5.43
CA GLU A 72 2.11 -16.36 5.40
C GLU A 72 1.44 -16.60 6.76
N PRO A 73 0.88 -15.56 7.41
CA PRO A 73 0.24 -15.74 8.69
C PRO A 73 -1.12 -16.40 8.52
N ALA A 74 -1.43 -17.35 9.39
CA ALA A 74 -2.65 -18.17 9.35
C ALA A 74 -3.61 -17.88 10.51
N ARG A 75 -3.10 -17.49 11.67
CA ARG A 75 -3.89 -17.27 12.89
C ARG A 75 -3.22 -16.23 13.78
N LEU A 76 -4.03 -15.45 14.47
CA LEU A 76 -3.63 -14.51 15.51
C LEU A 76 -4.14 -15.00 16.87
N SER A 77 -3.25 -15.05 17.86
CA SER A 77 -3.58 -15.33 19.25
C SER A 77 -3.13 -14.18 20.15
N VAL A 78 -4.05 -13.67 20.99
CA VAL A 78 -3.79 -12.60 21.95
C VAL A 78 -4.40 -12.99 23.30
N PRO A 79 -3.65 -13.68 24.18
CA PRO A 79 -4.18 -14.23 25.42
C PRO A 79 -4.78 -13.19 26.37
N ALA A 80 -4.18 -11.99 26.47
CA ALA A 80 -4.65 -10.94 27.38
C ALA A 80 -6.10 -10.48 27.10
N MET A 81 -6.55 -10.59 25.84
CA MET A 81 -7.93 -10.29 25.45
C MET A 81 -8.76 -11.55 25.12
N GLY A 82 -8.19 -12.75 25.25
CA GLY A 82 -8.85 -14.02 24.98
C GLY A 82 -9.13 -14.29 23.50
N LEU A 83 -8.33 -13.71 22.59
CA LEU A 83 -8.49 -13.86 21.15
C LEU A 83 -7.68 -15.05 20.61
N ASP A 84 -8.31 -15.86 19.75
CA ASP A 84 -7.64 -16.88 18.93
C ASP A 84 -8.40 -17.12 17.62
N GLU A 85 -8.03 -16.39 16.56
CA GLU A 85 -8.81 -16.34 15.32
C GLU A 85 -7.97 -16.58 14.06
N PRO A 86 -8.51 -17.25 13.03
CA PRO A 86 -7.85 -17.38 11.74
C PRO A 86 -7.71 -16.02 11.06
N LEU A 87 -6.72 -15.91 10.19
CA LEU A 87 -6.45 -14.70 9.42
C LEU A 87 -6.95 -14.84 7.98
N ILE A 88 -7.70 -13.83 7.52
CA ILE A 88 -8.00 -13.65 6.10
C ILE A 88 -7.00 -12.68 5.46
N ALA A 89 -6.74 -12.84 4.17
CA ALA A 89 -5.90 -11.88 3.45
C ALA A 89 -6.71 -10.63 3.07
N LEU A 90 -6.13 -9.46 3.32
CA LEU A 90 -6.64 -8.15 2.92
C LEU A 90 -5.72 -7.54 1.85
N GLY A 91 -6.33 -6.99 0.80
CA GLY A 91 -5.66 -6.30 -0.30
C GLY A 91 -5.72 -4.78 -0.19
N ILE A 92 -5.56 -4.14 -1.35
CA ILE A 92 -5.77 -2.70 -1.56
C ILE A 92 -6.94 -2.51 -2.51
N GLN A 93 -7.89 -1.67 -2.13
CA GLN A 93 -9.04 -1.28 -2.94
C GLN A 93 -8.63 -0.31 -4.06
N SER A 94 -9.52 -0.07 -5.01
CA SER A 94 -9.25 0.79 -6.18
C SER A 94 -8.99 2.26 -5.83
N ASP A 95 -9.43 2.71 -4.65
CA ASP A 95 -9.18 4.06 -4.11
C ASP A 95 -7.85 4.15 -3.33
N GLY A 96 -7.10 3.05 -3.24
CA GLY A 96 -5.83 2.97 -2.53
C GLY A 96 -5.95 2.68 -1.03
N ALA A 97 -7.17 2.54 -0.49
CA ALA A 97 -7.36 2.12 0.89
C ALA A 97 -7.08 0.63 1.07
N MET A 98 -6.58 0.24 2.24
CA MET A 98 -6.55 -1.17 2.63
C MET A 98 -7.99 -1.71 2.69
N GLU A 99 -8.18 -2.94 2.23
CA GLU A 99 -9.42 -3.66 2.49
C GLU A 99 -9.65 -3.82 4.00
N VAL A 100 -10.90 -3.94 4.41
CA VAL A 100 -11.29 -4.25 5.79
C VAL A 100 -12.11 -5.52 5.79
N PRO A 101 -12.10 -6.33 6.87
CA PRO A 101 -12.93 -7.53 6.94
C PRO A 101 -14.41 -7.20 6.70
N VAL A 102 -15.09 -8.05 5.94
CA VAL A 102 -16.53 -7.88 5.65
C VAL A 102 -17.36 -8.30 6.87
N ASP A 103 -16.97 -9.40 7.50
CA ASP A 103 -17.55 -9.85 8.76
C ASP A 103 -16.94 -9.07 9.94
N TYR A 104 -17.75 -8.79 10.96
CA TYR A 104 -17.31 -8.13 12.18
C TYR A 104 -16.45 -9.04 13.06
N ASP A 105 -16.60 -10.37 12.92
CA ASP A 105 -15.89 -11.36 13.70
C ASP A 105 -14.56 -11.80 13.03
N ASP A 106 -14.32 -11.38 11.79
CA ASP A 106 -13.11 -11.73 11.03
C ASP A 106 -11.90 -10.84 11.40
N VAL A 107 -10.71 -11.45 11.43
CA VAL A 107 -9.43 -10.77 11.58
C VAL A 107 -8.65 -10.86 10.27
N GLY A 108 -8.22 -9.71 9.74
CA GLY A 108 -7.55 -9.67 8.43
C GLY A 108 -6.10 -9.22 8.51
N TRP A 109 -5.22 -9.90 7.78
CA TRP A 109 -3.83 -9.54 7.57
C TRP A 109 -3.65 -8.80 6.24
N PHE A 110 -2.93 -7.67 6.26
CA PHE A 110 -2.60 -6.94 5.05
C PHE A 110 -1.51 -7.64 4.23
N SER A 111 -1.92 -8.24 3.11
CA SER A 111 -1.06 -9.07 2.26
C SER A 111 0.06 -8.32 1.54
N GLY A 112 -0.07 -6.99 1.41
CA GLY A 112 0.97 -6.12 0.85
C GLY A 112 2.05 -5.71 1.88
N GLY A 113 1.90 -6.11 3.14
CA GLY A 113 2.85 -5.81 4.22
C GLY A 113 3.95 -6.86 4.40
N GLY A 114 4.65 -6.74 5.52
CA GLY A 114 5.60 -7.74 6.01
C GLY A 114 4.90 -9.01 6.49
N ARG A 115 5.70 -10.07 6.62
CA ARG A 115 5.28 -11.40 7.06
C ARG A 115 6.04 -11.77 8.34
N PRO A 116 5.44 -12.49 9.30
CA PRO A 116 6.15 -12.94 10.50
C PRO A 116 7.44 -13.70 10.18
N GLY A 117 8.49 -13.45 10.96
CA GLY A 117 9.85 -13.98 10.74
C GLY A 117 10.60 -13.35 9.57
N GLY A 118 10.04 -12.31 8.95
CA GLY A 118 10.60 -11.60 7.82
C GLY A 118 10.81 -10.11 8.11
N SER A 119 11.51 -9.44 7.21
CA SER A 119 11.64 -7.98 7.27
C SER A 119 10.29 -7.30 7.02
N GLY A 120 10.00 -6.24 7.79
CA GLY A 120 8.85 -5.38 7.56
C GLY A 120 7.76 -5.49 8.62
N ARG A 121 6.66 -4.76 8.37
CA ARG A 121 5.52 -4.67 9.27
C ARG A 121 4.43 -5.64 8.87
N THR A 122 4.17 -6.64 9.71
CA THR A 122 2.95 -7.44 9.61
C THR A 122 1.81 -6.63 10.19
N VAL A 123 0.90 -6.16 9.33
CA VAL A 123 -0.25 -5.35 9.74
C VAL A 123 -1.51 -6.21 9.75
N ILE A 124 -2.22 -6.20 10.87
CA ILE A 124 -3.47 -6.94 11.08
C ILE A 124 -4.55 -5.97 11.53
N ALA A 125 -5.75 -6.09 10.97
CA ALA A 125 -6.87 -5.21 11.27
C ALA A 125 -8.16 -6.00 11.46
N ALA A 126 -8.99 -5.51 12.38
CA ALA A 126 -10.33 -6.03 12.60
C ALA A 126 -11.25 -4.98 13.24
N HIS A 127 -12.56 -5.26 13.25
CA HIS A 127 -13.57 -4.33 13.77
C HIS A 127 -13.55 -4.24 15.30
N VAL A 128 -13.80 -3.05 15.83
CA VAL A 128 -13.95 -2.81 17.28
C VAL A 128 -15.36 -3.18 17.74
N ASP A 129 -16.37 -2.90 16.94
CA ASP A 129 -17.76 -3.22 17.21
C ASP A 129 -18.54 -3.54 15.93
N SER A 130 -19.81 -3.88 16.11
CA SER A 130 -20.78 -4.19 15.09
C SER A 130 -22.08 -3.46 15.38
N ARG A 131 -23.06 -3.61 14.48
CA ARG A 131 -24.42 -3.05 14.69
C ARG A 131 -25.16 -3.68 15.89
N SER A 132 -24.69 -4.82 16.39
CA SER A 132 -25.32 -5.60 17.46
C SER A 132 -24.52 -5.65 18.75
N GLY A 133 -23.30 -5.10 18.79
CA GLY A 133 -22.45 -5.12 19.98
C GLY A 133 -20.96 -5.21 19.67
N PRO A 134 -20.13 -5.55 20.68
CA PRO A 134 -18.69 -5.77 20.54
C PRO A 134 -18.33 -6.68 19.36
N ALA A 135 -17.21 -6.38 18.70
CA ALA A 135 -16.62 -7.22 17.65
C ALA A 135 -15.26 -7.77 18.11
N VAL A 136 -14.55 -8.47 17.23
CA VAL A 136 -13.36 -9.25 17.57
C VAL A 136 -12.21 -8.43 18.17
N PHE A 137 -12.04 -7.16 17.79
CA PHE A 137 -11.03 -6.25 18.36
C PHE A 137 -11.59 -5.29 19.43
N PHE A 138 -12.80 -5.54 19.97
CA PHE A 138 -13.40 -4.68 21.00
C PHE A 138 -12.48 -4.43 22.21
N ARG A 139 -11.76 -5.48 22.64
CA ARG A 139 -10.86 -5.44 23.81
C ARG A 139 -9.42 -5.10 23.46
N LEU A 140 -9.11 -4.71 22.21
CA LEU A 140 -7.73 -4.40 21.81
C LEU A 140 -7.13 -3.26 22.64
N GLY A 141 -7.96 -2.31 23.08
CA GLY A 141 -7.55 -1.19 23.95
C GLY A 141 -7.20 -1.57 25.37
N GLU A 142 -7.42 -2.82 25.78
CA GLU A 142 -7.02 -3.33 27.09
C GLU A 142 -5.58 -3.84 27.12
N LEU A 143 -4.94 -4.01 25.96
CA LEU A 143 -3.54 -4.41 25.88
C LEU A 143 -2.63 -3.34 26.49
N ALA A 144 -1.52 -3.80 27.06
CA ALA A 144 -0.48 -2.95 27.63
C ALA A 144 0.90 -3.37 27.15
N PRO A 145 1.90 -2.47 27.17
CA PRO A 145 3.28 -2.84 26.95
C PRO A 145 3.70 -4.00 27.86
N GLY A 146 4.27 -5.04 27.25
CA GLY A 146 4.61 -6.29 27.93
C GLY A 146 3.69 -7.46 27.61
N ASP A 147 2.46 -7.23 27.14
CA ASP A 147 1.57 -8.32 26.72
C ASP A 147 2.14 -9.09 25.53
N GLU A 148 1.85 -10.39 25.46
CA GLU A 148 2.32 -11.27 24.39
C GLU A 148 1.25 -11.47 23.31
N ILE A 149 1.71 -11.49 22.07
CA ILE A 149 0.91 -11.79 20.88
C ILE A 149 1.63 -12.89 20.11
N ALA A 150 0.89 -13.86 19.60
CA ALA A 150 1.41 -14.91 18.74
C ALA A 150 0.73 -14.88 17.36
N VAL A 151 1.54 -15.04 16.31
CA VAL A 151 1.06 -15.19 14.93
C VAL A 151 1.62 -16.49 14.39
N SER A 152 0.75 -17.47 14.16
CA SER A 152 1.18 -18.74 13.60
C SER A 152 1.16 -18.72 12.08
N GLY A 153 2.16 -19.32 11.46
CA GLY A 153 2.27 -19.45 10.03
C GLY A 153 1.46 -20.59 9.42
N VAL A 154 1.21 -20.52 8.12
CA VAL A 154 0.63 -21.65 7.35
C VAL A 154 1.50 -22.91 7.34
N ASP A 155 2.80 -22.77 7.66
CA ASP A 155 3.77 -23.86 7.79
C ASP A 155 3.85 -24.44 9.21
N GLY A 156 3.05 -23.92 10.15
CA GLY A 156 3.03 -24.34 11.55
C GLY A 156 4.08 -23.66 12.43
N SER A 157 4.84 -22.69 11.92
CA SER A 157 5.68 -21.82 12.76
C SER A 157 4.84 -20.98 13.73
N ASP A 158 5.42 -20.63 14.88
CA ASP A 158 4.80 -19.76 15.90
C ASP A 158 5.72 -18.56 16.14
N HIS A 159 5.29 -17.37 15.70
CA HIS A 159 6.04 -16.13 15.85
C HIS A 159 5.46 -15.31 16.99
N ARG A 160 6.29 -14.98 17.98
CA ARG A 160 5.85 -14.29 19.19
C ARG A 160 6.37 -12.87 19.25
N TYR A 161 5.52 -11.99 19.76
CA TYR A 161 5.78 -10.57 19.86
C TYR A 161 5.42 -10.07 21.26
N ARG A 162 6.11 -9.03 21.69
CA ARG A 162 5.78 -8.25 22.88
C ARG A 162 5.21 -6.91 22.48
N VAL A 163 4.06 -6.55 23.04
CA VAL A 163 3.50 -5.21 22.89
C VAL A 163 4.50 -4.19 23.43
N THR A 164 4.80 -3.17 22.63
CA THR A 164 5.71 -2.07 22.97
C THR A 164 4.97 -0.76 23.16
N ALA A 165 3.86 -0.55 22.44
CA ALA A 165 3.03 0.65 22.58
C ALA A 165 1.57 0.38 22.19
N VAL A 166 0.65 1.12 22.81
CA VAL A 166 -0.77 1.20 22.45
C VAL A 166 -1.12 2.67 22.33
N GLU A 167 -1.56 3.09 21.15
CA GLU A 167 -1.71 4.50 20.80
C GLU A 167 -3.05 4.74 20.10
N SER A 168 -3.76 5.82 20.48
CA SER A 168 -4.94 6.30 19.75
C SER A 168 -4.54 7.46 18.84
N HIS A 169 -4.93 7.37 17.57
CA HIS A 169 -4.65 8.38 16.56
C HIS A 169 -5.94 8.84 15.91
N ALA A 170 -6.21 10.14 15.90
CA ALA A 170 -7.32 10.70 15.12
C ALA A 170 -7.20 10.24 13.67
N LYS A 171 -8.30 9.83 13.03
CA LYS A 171 -8.28 9.31 11.65
C LYS A 171 -7.64 10.28 10.65
N ALA A 172 -7.80 11.59 10.87
CA ALA A 172 -7.20 12.64 10.04
C ALA A 172 -5.68 12.79 10.21
N ALA A 173 -5.13 12.28 11.32
CA ALA A 173 -3.70 12.33 11.66
C ALA A 173 -3.11 10.91 11.80
N PHE A 174 -3.75 9.91 11.19
CA PHE A 174 -3.31 8.53 11.27
C PHE A 174 -1.86 8.39 10.78
N PRO A 175 -0.96 7.73 11.54
CA PRO A 175 0.46 7.69 11.23
C PRO A 175 0.78 6.65 10.15
N THR A 176 0.27 6.86 8.93
CA THR A 176 0.36 5.93 7.80
C THR A 176 1.78 5.43 7.55
N ALA A 177 2.79 6.31 7.62
CA ALA A 177 4.19 5.92 7.41
C ALA A 177 4.73 5.00 8.52
N ARG A 178 4.26 5.14 9.76
CA ARG A 178 4.68 4.28 10.88
C ARG A 178 3.96 2.93 10.85
N VAL A 179 2.73 2.88 10.35
CA VAL A 179 1.93 1.65 10.27
C VAL A 179 2.24 0.84 9.01
N PHE A 180 2.35 1.50 7.86
CA PHE A 180 2.47 0.84 6.55
C PHE A 180 3.80 1.11 5.83
N GLY A 181 4.63 2.02 6.35
CA GLY A 181 5.89 2.37 5.70
C GLY A 181 6.86 1.20 5.66
N ALA A 182 7.77 1.23 4.68
CA ALA A 182 8.81 0.21 4.58
C ALA A 182 9.79 0.30 5.76
N THR A 183 10.19 -0.87 6.27
CA THR A 183 11.26 -1.05 7.26
C THR A 183 11.95 -2.39 7.01
N LEU A 184 13.16 -2.55 7.54
CA LEU A 184 13.86 -3.84 7.56
C LEU A 184 13.67 -4.57 8.89
N GLU A 185 13.20 -3.85 9.90
CA GLU A 185 12.86 -4.41 11.21
C GLU A 185 11.57 -5.22 11.09
N GLU A 186 11.52 -6.34 11.78
CA GLU A 186 10.30 -7.13 11.95
C GLU A 186 9.45 -6.46 13.04
N GLU A 187 8.23 -6.08 12.68
CA GLU A 187 7.27 -5.44 13.60
C GLU A 187 5.88 -6.02 13.36
N LEU A 188 5.11 -6.18 14.43
CA LEU A 188 3.69 -6.52 14.37
C LEU A 188 2.85 -5.29 14.74
N ILE A 189 1.89 -4.97 13.88
CA ILE A 189 0.96 -3.85 14.07
C ILE A 189 -0.47 -4.37 14.07
N LEU A 190 -1.22 -4.13 15.14
CA LEU A 190 -2.66 -4.40 15.20
C LEU A 190 -3.43 -3.07 15.13
N VAL A 191 -4.48 -3.01 14.32
CA VAL A 191 -5.25 -1.78 14.08
C VAL A 191 -6.76 -2.02 14.22
N THR A 192 -7.45 -1.13 14.93
CA THR A 192 -8.91 -1.08 14.93
C THR A 192 -9.43 0.36 14.98
N CYS A 193 -10.74 0.55 14.81
CA CYS A 193 -11.39 1.84 15.07
C CYS A 193 -11.40 2.14 16.57
N GLY A 194 -11.28 3.41 16.96
CA GLY A 194 -11.25 3.78 18.37
C GLY A 194 -11.73 5.20 18.64
N GLY A 195 -11.61 5.62 19.90
CA GLY A 195 -12.08 6.93 20.36
C GLY A 195 -13.62 7.02 20.42
N GLU A 196 -14.14 8.24 20.48
CA GLU A 196 -15.58 8.48 20.52
C GLU A 196 -16.25 8.12 19.19
N TYR A 197 -17.42 7.51 19.24
CA TYR A 197 -18.27 7.29 18.08
C TYR A 197 -19.05 8.57 17.75
N ASP A 198 -18.82 9.14 16.58
CA ASP A 198 -19.57 10.29 16.09
C ASP A 198 -20.81 9.82 15.32
N ALA A 199 -21.97 9.89 15.99
CA ALA A 199 -23.24 9.47 15.43
C ALA A 199 -23.73 10.33 14.26
N ALA A 200 -23.25 11.57 14.09
CA ALA A 200 -23.67 12.44 12.99
C ALA A 200 -23.08 11.99 11.65
N ILE A 201 -21.89 11.36 11.68
CA ILE A 201 -21.17 10.89 10.49
C ILE A 201 -21.00 9.37 10.44
N GLY A 202 -21.54 8.66 11.45
CA GLY A 202 -21.59 7.21 11.50
C GLY A 202 -20.23 6.53 11.59
N ARG A 203 -19.27 7.13 12.30
CA ARG A 203 -17.92 6.56 12.45
C ARG A 203 -17.23 6.96 13.74
N TYR A 204 -16.31 6.10 14.16
CA TYR A 204 -15.28 6.42 15.14
C TYR A 204 -14.36 7.56 14.67
N ARG A 205 -13.91 8.37 15.62
CA ARG A 205 -13.03 9.51 15.34
C ARG A 205 -11.56 9.11 15.19
N ASP A 206 -11.16 8.02 15.84
CA ASP A 206 -9.77 7.58 15.93
C ASP A 206 -9.59 6.17 15.36
N ASN A 207 -8.32 5.78 15.23
CA ASN A 207 -7.88 4.40 15.16
C ASN A 207 -7.01 4.11 16.38
N LEU A 208 -7.22 2.96 17.00
CA LEU A 208 -6.31 2.42 17.99
C LEU A 208 -5.27 1.56 17.27
N VAL A 209 -4.00 1.76 17.60
CA VAL A 209 -2.86 1.05 17.02
C VAL A 209 -2.02 0.44 18.13
N VAL A 210 -1.80 -0.86 18.04
CA VAL A 210 -0.89 -1.61 18.92
C VAL A 210 0.37 -1.91 18.12
N PHE A 211 1.51 -1.54 18.68
CA PHE A 211 2.84 -1.86 18.17
C PHE A 211 3.45 -2.98 19.00
N ALA A 212 4.07 -3.95 18.35
CA ALA A 212 4.75 -5.04 19.01
C ALA A 212 6.03 -5.45 18.26
N SER A 213 7.04 -5.90 19.00
CA SER A 213 8.32 -6.35 18.47
C SER A 213 8.54 -7.84 18.76
N PRO A 214 9.30 -8.58 17.94
CA PRO A 214 9.62 -9.98 18.18
C PRO A 214 10.23 -10.23 19.57
N LEU A 215 9.96 -11.42 20.14
CA LEU A 215 10.56 -11.93 21.38
C LEU A 215 11.94 -12.56 21.17
#